data_AF-A0A3D0Y426-F1
#
_entry.id   AF-A0A3D0Y426-F1
#
_cell.length_a   1.000
_cell.length_b   1.000
_cell.length_c   1.000
_cell.angle_alpha   90.00
_cell.angle_beta   90.00
_cell.angle_gamma   90.00
#
_symmetry.space_group_name_H-M   'P 1'
#
loop_
_entity.id
_entity.type
_entity.pdbx_description
1 polymer ?
#
loop_
_entity_poly.entity_id
_entity_poly.type
_entity_poly.pdbx_seq_one_letter_code
_entity_poly.pdbx_strand_id
1 'polypeptide(L)' 'MTPEAAIYIAKGLCILAMVGTAIGQGYLVGKTMEAIGRNPDIEGSLFSKMIIGVAMTETTAIFALVAFFLLK' A
#
# COMPACT_ATOMS: atom_id res chain seq x y z
N MET A 1 -27.43 -8.94 15.60
CA MET A 1 -26.57 -9.03 14.40
C MET A 1 -26.26 -10.50 14.20
N THR A 2 -26.52 -11.07 13.02
CA THR A 2 -26.13 -12.47 12.77
C THR A 2 -24.60 -12.55 12.57
N PRO A 3 -23.95 -13.68 12.85
CA PRO A 3 -22.52 -13.86 12.62
C PRO A 3 -22.11 -13.52 11.17
N GLU A 4 -22.92 -13.88 10.20
CA GLU A 4 -22.68 -13.65 8.77
C GLU A 4 -22.66 -12.15 8.45
N ALA A 5 -23.58 -11.38 9.03
CA ALA A 5 -23.59 -9.93 8.88
C ALA A 5 -22.32 -9.27 9.46
N ALA A 6 -21.83 -9.77 10.61
CA ALA A 6 -20.60 -9.29 11.21
C ALA A 6 -19.37 -9.60 10.33
N ILE A 7 -19.32 -10.78 9.71
CA ILE A 7 -18.24 -11.18 8.80
C ILE A 7 -18.19 -10.26 7.56
N TYR A 8 -19.33 -9.95 6.95
CA TYR A 8 -19.36 -9.03 5.80
C TYR A 8 -18.91 -7.62 6.17
N ILE A 9 -19.30 -7.11 7.35
CA ILE A 9 -18.83 -5.81 7.83
C ILE A 9 -17.31 -5.84 8.07
N ALA A 10 -16.78 -6.87 8.73
CA ALA A 10 -15.36 -7.02 8.98
C ALA A 10 -14.55 -7.09 7.67
N LYS A 11 -15.05 -7.82 6.67
CA LYS A 11 -14.48 -7.86 5.32
C LYS A 11 -14.46 -6.48 4.67
N GLY A 12 -15.54 -5.71 4.77
CA GLY A 12 -15.58 -4.32 4.30
C GLY A 12 -14.53 -3.44 4.97
N LEU A 13 -14.31 -3.62 6.28
CA LEU A 13 -13.30 -2.87 7.03
C LEU A 13 -11.86 -3.23 6.62
N CYS A 14 -11.58 -4.48 6.26
CA CYS A 14 -10.26 -4.87 5.74
C CYS A 14 -9.86 -4.04 4.51
N ILE A 15 -10.81 -3.73 3.62
CA ILE A 15 -10.54 -2.96 2.40
C ILE A 15 -10.09 -1.52 2.72
N LEU A 16 -10.47 -0.95 3.87
CA LEU A 16 -10.06 0.40 4.24
C LEU A 16 -8.53 0.53 4.43
N ALA A 17 -7.82 -0.57 4.70
CA ALA A 17 -6.35 -0.58 4.76
C ALA A 17 -5.69 -0.15 3.44
N MET A 18 -6.39 -0.28 2.30
CA MET A 18 -5.90 0.18 1.00
C MET A 18 -5.69 1.71 0.97
N VAL A 19 -6.44 2.49 1.75
CA VAL A 19 -6.29 3.95 1.79
C VAL A 19 -4.91 4.35 2.28
N GLY A 20 -4.42 3.71 3.36
CA GLY A 20 -3.09 3.97 3.89
C GLY A 20 -1.99 3.60 2.89
N THR A 21 -2.16 2.48 2.19
CA THR A 21 -1.22 2.01 1.16
C THR A 21 -1.15 2.99 -0.02
N ALA A 22 -2.31 3.44 -0.53
CA ALA A 22 -2.38 4.38 -1.64
C ALA A 22 -1.74 5.74 -1.30
N ILE A 23 -1.99 6.26 -0.08
CA ILE A 23 -1.37 7.51 0.39
C ILE A 23 0.15 7.34 0.53
N GLY A 24 0.59 6.25 1.16
CA GLY A 24 2.01 5.98 1.38
C GLY A 24 2.79 5.84 0.07
N GLN A 25 2.25 5.10 -0.89
CA GLN A 25 2.86 4.94 -2.21
C GLN A 25 2.86 6.24 -3.00
N GLY A 26 1.73 6.96 -3.04
CA GLY A 26 1.63 8.25 -3.71
C GLY A 26 2.66 9.25 -3.19
N TYR A 27 2.81 9.33 -1.86
CA TYR A 27 3.83 10.16 -1.23
C TYR A 27 5.25 9.72 -1.61
N LEU A 28 5.58 8.43 -1.43
CA LEU A 28 6.91 7.89 -1.71
C LEU A 28 7.33 8.08 -3.17
N VAL A 29 6.44 7.78 -4.11
CA VAL A 29 6.69 7.96 -5.55
C VAL A 29 6.84 9.45 -5.86
N GLY A 30 5.96 10.30 -5.31
CA GLY A 30 6.05 11.77 -5.47
C GLY A 30 7.40 12.33 -5.03
N LYS A 31 7.89 11.95 -3.84
CA LYS A 31 9.21 12.37 -3.34
C LYS A 31 10.36 11.84 -4.19
N THR A 32 10.21 10.64 -4.75
CA THR A 32 11.20 10.07 -5.67
C THR A 32 11.28 10.92 -6.94
N MET A 33 10.13 11.28 -7.53
CA MET A 33 10.08 12.13 -8.74
C MET A 33 10.65 13.54 -8.47
N GLU A 34 10.33 14.14 -7.33
CA GLU A 34 10.94 15.43 -6.93
C GLU A 34 12.47 15.34 -6.82
N ALA A 35 13.00 14.24 -6.28
CA ALA A 35 14.43 14.03 -6.13
C ALA A 35 15.13 13.82 -7.49
N ILE A 36 14.52 13.03 -8.38
CA ILE A 36 15.00 12.83 -9.76
C ILE A 36 14.98 14.16 -10.53
N GLY A 37 13.91 14.95 -10.39
CA GLY A 37 13.82 16.26 -11.04
C GLY A 37 14.89 17.25 -10.59
N ARG A 38 15.42 17.12 -9.36
CA ARG A 38 16.52 17.94 -8.84
C ARG A 38 17.90 17.45 -9.28
N ASN A 39 18.06 16.14 -9.44
CA ASN A 39 19.29 15.53 -9.92
C ASN A 39 18.98 14.30 -10.78
N PRO A 40 18.97 14.45 -12.12
CA PRO A 40 18.67 13.33 -13.03
C PRO A 40 19.69 12.18 -12.95
N ASP A 41 20.95 12.45 -12.59
CA ASP A 41 22.02 11.45 -12.58
C ASP A 41 21.81 10.34 -11.54
N ILE A 42 20.94 10.55 -10.55
CA ILE A 42 20.64 9.56 -9.51
C ILE A 42 19.43 8.65 -9.83
N GLU A 43 18.78 8.82 -10.99
CA GLU A 43 17.54 8.13 -11.35
C GLU A 43 17.64 6.60 -11.20
N GLY A 44 18.65 5.97 -11.80
CA GLY A 44 18.76 4.51 -11.78
C GLY A 44 18.92 3.92 -10.37
N SER A 45 19.73 4.58 -9.53
CA SER A 45 19.91 4.19 -8.12
C SER A 45 18.63 4.44 -7.31
N LEU A 46 17.94 5.56 -7.56
CA LEU A 46 16.77 5.93 -6.77
C LEU A 46 15.54 5.12 -7.16
N PHE A 47 15.36 4.77 -8.44
CA PHE A 47 14.26 3.94 -8.91
C PHE A 47 14.24 2.57 -8.20
N SER A 48 15.40 1.90 -8.13
CA SER A 48 15.51 0.61 -7.44
C SER A 48 15.11 0.70 -5.96
N LYS A 49 15.53 1.77 -5.27
CA LYS A 49 15.16 2.03 -3.86
C LYS A 49 13.68 2.36 -3.71
N MET A 50 13.12 3.12 -4.65
CA MET A 50 11.70 3.43 -4.70
C MET A 50 10.88 2.15 -4.80
N ILE A 51 11.21 1.23 -5.71
CA ILE A 51 10.49 -0.04 -5.87
C ILE A 51 10.51 -0.86 -4.58
N ILE A 52 11.64 -0.94 -3.88
CA ILE A 52 11.73 -1.61 -2.58
C ILE A 52 10.78 -0.93 -1.56
N GLY A 53 10.77 0.40 -1.50
CA GLY A 53 9.88 1.15 -0.62
C GLY A 53 8.40 0.99 -0.96
N VAL A 54 8.05 0.96 -2.25
CA VAL A 54 6.69 0.68 -2.74
C VAL A 54 6.26 -0.73 -2.32
N ALA A 55 7.13 -1.73 -2.50
CA ALA A 55 6.85 -3.11 -2.12
C ALA A 55 6.64 -3.24 -0.61
N MET A 56 7.46 -2.58 0.21
CA MET A 56 7.26 -2.53 1.66
C MET A 56 5.92 -1.89 2.02
N THR A 57 5.57 -0.79 1.37
CA THR A 57 4.28 -0.11 1.58
C THR A 57 3.10 -0.99 1.16
N GLU A 58 3.24 -1.75 0.05
CA GLU A 58 2.20 -2.66 -0.45
C GLU A 58 1.89 -3.80 0.54
N THR A 59 2.84 -4.21 1.38
CA THR A 59 2.63 -5.32 2.33
C THR A 59 1.44 -5.11 3.26
N THR A 60 1.10 -3.85 3.60
CA THR A 60 -0.06 -3.55 4.45
C THR A 60 -1.38 -3.87 3.74
N ALA A 61 -1.49 -3.59 2.45
CA ALA A 61 -2.65 -3.97 1.65
C ALA A 61 -2.73 -5.49 1.47
N ILE A 62 -1.59 -6.15 1.25
CA ILE A 62 -1.53 -7.61 1.11
C ILE A 62 -2.02 -8.31 2.39
N PHE A 63 -1.57 -7.88 3.58
CA PHE A 63 -2.04 -8.47 4.83
C PHE A 63 -3.55 -8.27 5.06
N ALA A 64 -4.08 -7.10 4.70
CA ALA A 64 -5.51 -6.85 4.76
C ALA A 64 -6.31 -7.71 3.78
N LEU A 65 -5.79 -7.92 2.57
CA LEU A 65 -6.38 -8.82 1.57
C LEU A 65 -6.35 -10.29 2.04
N VAL A 66 -5.26 -10.73 2.66
CA VAL A 66 -5.18 -12.07 3.25
C VAL A 66 -6.21 -12.23 4.36
N ALA A 67 -6.33 -11.27 5.27
CA ALA A 67 -7.33 -11.30 6.33
C ALA A 67 -8.76 -11.35 5.77
N PHE A 68 -9.05 -10.58 4.71
CA PHE A 68 -10.34 -10.60 4.02
C PHE A 68 -10.75 -12.01 3.55
N PHE A 69 -9.82 -12.76 2.96
CA PHE A 69 -10.10 -14.12 2.48
C PHE A 69 -10.19 -15.17 3.60
N LEU A 70 -9.49 -14.95 4.71
CA LEU A 70 -9.49 -15.87 5.85
C LEU A 70 -10.74 -15.77 6.73
N LEU A 71 -11.42 -14.60 6.76
CA LEU A 71 -12.66 -14.42 7.51
C LEU A 71 -13.79 -15.28 6.93
N LYS A 72 -14.36 -16.15 7.78
CA LYS A 72 -15.44 -17.10 7.46
C LYS A 72 -16.52 -17.06 8.52
#